data_AF-A0A376MBV1-F1
#
_entry.id   AF-A0A376MBV1-F1
#
_cell.length_a   1.000
_cell.length_b   1.000
_cell.length_c   1.000
_cell.angle_alpha   90.00
_cell.angle_beta   90.00
_cell.angle_gamma   90.00
#
_symmetry.space_group_name_H-M   'P 1'
#
loop_
_entity.id
_entity.type
_entity.pdbx_description
1 polymer ?
#
loop_
_entity_poly.entity_id
_entity_poly.type
_entity_poly.pdbx_seq_one_letter_code
_entity_poly.pdbx_strand_id
1 'polypeptide(L)'
;MELESKEDYEETTHHNVASSVVTATHDNLDGREFFELCSNPALVFSFETHKKFNELPVDSKESPLDLFIANTKQLHLLRSGDISNTLSHLLLLGYVSAAESYLRALIRNLINHDEYIQSIVSDKAVSYAAAQHHKKELLPEALLEDFSLASPYNVFETLKDIIGMKGQRPIEMMKCSSEFMKVCELRHCCVHRFGKLGSKNAIRLGLAEHMKHLEKPIILNNDDLEQIAFIVENFIRTLNNTVFKFIINRTVENKNKEKGGERLYDSEWTWVFEKDISRYEKYYAIFSAKNDTLPGLSLQDSYQLFVNAYKPKLPARKNKKTEEN
;
A
#
# COMPACT_ATOMS: atom_id res chain seq x y z
N MET A 1 10.86 27.80 59.75
CA MET A 1 10.44 26.40 59.96
C MET A 1 10.15 25.89 58.57
N GLU A 2 11.01 24.99 58.13
CA GLU A 2 11.10 24.45 56.78
C GLU A 2 9.77 23.86 56.31
N LEU A 3 9.53 23.93 55.00
CA LEU A 3 9.06 22.80 54.20
C LEU A 3 9.26 23.13 52.72
N GLU A 4 10.30 22.51 52.17
CA GLU A 4 10.57 22.37 50.75
C GLU A 4 9.45 21.55 50.09
N SER A 5 9.07 21.92 48.86
CA SER A 5 8.54 20.95 47.89
C SER A 5 9.12 21.26 46.53
N LYS A 6 9.98 20.35 46.08
CA LYS A 6 10.68 20.33 44.80
C LYS A 6 9.69 20.23 43.65
N GLU A 7 9.81 21.14 42.69
CA GLU A 7 9.34 20.94 41.32
C GLU A 7 10.51 20.34 40.53
N ASP A 8 10.42 19.05 40.20
CA ASP A 8 11.33 18.38 39.28
C ASP A 8 10.99 18.83 37.84
N TYR A 9 11.68 19.87 37.39
CA TYR A 9 11.79 20.18 35.97
C TYR A 9 12.87 19.26 35.36
N GLU A 10 12.44 18.23 34.62
CA GLU A 10 13.33 17.46 33.76
C GLU A 10 13.85 18.39 32.64
N GLU A 11 15.13 18.74 32.77
CA GLU A 11 15.89 19.53 31.82
C GLU A 11 16.16 18.66 30.58
N THR A 12 15.32 18.78 29.55
CA THR A 12 15.60 18.20 28.23
C THR A 12 16.83 18.88 27.64
N THR A 13 17.99 18.23 27.76
CA THR A 13 19.25 18.65 27.14
C THR A 13 19.12 18.63 25.61
N HIS A 14 18.84 19.79 25.02
CA HIS A 14 19.07 20.03 23.61
C HIS A 14 20.57 20.03 23.33
N HIS A 15 21.10 18.95 22.76
CA HIS A 15 22.46 18.93 22.22
C HIS A 15 22.52 19.80 20.95
N ASN A 16 22.82 21.09 21.17
CA ASN A 16 23.26 22.00 20.12
C ASN A 16 24.64 21.56 19.64
N VAL A 17 24.72 20.86 18.50
CA VAL A 17 25.99 20.68 17.78
C VAL A 17 26.28 21.98 17.03
N ALA A 18 26.97 22.90 17.70
CA ALA A 18 27.51 24.08 17.05
C ALA A 18 28.64 23.64 16.10
N SER A 19 28.38 23.64 14.80
CA SER A 19 29.41 23.44 13.77
C SER A 19 30.24 24.72 13.62
N SER A 20 31.29 24.87 14.41
CA SER A 20 32.32 25.88 14.15
C SER A 20 33.12 25.48 12.91
N VAL A 21 32.90 26.16 11.79
CA VAL A 21 33.72 26.00 10.58
C VAL A 21 35.10 26.60 10.87
N VAL A 22 36.07 25.76 11.24
CA VAL A 22 37.47 26.16 11.33
C VAL A 22 38.03 26.17 9.91
N THR A 23 38.20 27.37 9.33
CA THR A 23 38.90 27.55 8.06
C THR A 23 40.38 27.19 8.24
N ALA A 24 40.85 26.18 7.52
CA ALA A 24 42.25 25.77 7.56
C ALA A 24 43.14 26.90 7.01
N THR A 25 43.88 27.57 7.89
CA THR A 25 45.00 28.43 7.50
C THR A 25 46.23 27.57 7.20
N HIS A 26 47.15 28.09 6.38
CA HIS A 26 48.34 27.40 5.88
C HIS A 26 49.29 26.89 7.00
N ASP A 27 49.07 27.33 8.24
CA ASP A 27 49.98 27.16 9.38
C ASP A 27 49.70 25.90 10.24
N ASN A 28 48.74 25.05 9.85
CA ASN A 28 48.33 23.89 10.67
C ASN A 28 48.31 22.57 9.85
N LEU A 29 49.46 22.29 9.22
CA LEU A 29 49.75 21.05 8.49
C LEU A 29 50.46 19.99 9.35
N ASP A 30 50.96 20.37 10.53
CA ASP A 30 51.74 19.49 11.38
C ASP A 30 50.83 18.39 11.97
N GLY A 31 51.17 17.12 11.70
CA GLY A 31 50.41 15.96 12.14
C GLY A 31 49.23 15.52 11.26
N ARG A 32 49.00 16.14 10.09
CA ARG A 32 48.01 15.66 9.10
C ARG A 32 48.66 14.91 7.95
N GLU A 33 48.06 13.78 7.59
CA GLU A 33 48.52 12.93 6.49
C GLU A 33 48.01 13.46 5.14
N PHE A 34 48.78 13.28 4.06
CA PHE A 34 48.42 13.81 2.72
C PHE A 34 47.09 13.22 2.17
N PHE A 35 46.66 12.09 2.71
CA PHE A 35 45.40 11.42 2.37
C PHE A 35 44.22 11.85 3.27
N GLU A 36 44.45 12.64 4.33
CA GLU A 36 43.42 13.22 5.19
C GLU A 36 42.78 14.46 4.54
N LEU A 37 42.25 14.25 3.34
CA LEU A 37 41.57 15.28 2.54
C LEU A 37 40.26 15.77 3.18
N CYS A 38 39.71 15.00 4.14
CA CYS A 38 38.51 15.32 4.89
C CYS A 38 38.80 15.18 6.40
N SER A 39 38.52 16.23 7.17
CA SER A 39 38.50 16.13 8.64
C SER A 39 37.33 15.25 9.07
N ASN A 40 37.61 14.10 9.69
CA ASN A 40 36.58 13.20 10.19
C ASN A 40 36.56 13.22 11.73
N PRO A 41 35.60 13.90 12.37
CA PRO A 41 35.45 13.77 13.82
C PRO A 41 35.11 12.32 14.16
N ALA A 42 35.70 11.78 15.22
CA ALA A 42 35.38 10.43 15.68
C ALA A 42 33.88 10.32 16.02
N LEU A 43 33.25 9.23 15.62
CA LEU A 43 31.87 8.93 16.00
C LEU A 43 31.82 8.61 17.51
N VAL A 44 31.29 9.52 18.31
CA VAL A 44 31.26 9.39 19.79
C VAL A 44 29.96 8.81 20.34
N PHE A 45 29.01 8.44 19.47
CA PHE A 45 27.71 7.91 19.88
C PHE A 45 27.25 6.76 18.98
N SER A 46 26.42 5.88 19.53
CA SER A 46 25.73 4.82 18.78
C SER A 46 24.29 5.24 18.45
N PHE A 47 23.85 5.02 17.21
CA PHE A 47 22.46 5.22 16.83
C PHE A 47 21.59 4.03 17.28
N GLU A 48 20.89 4.20 18.41
CA GLU A 48 20.03 3.15 19.00
C GLU A 48 18.72 2.99 18.22
N THR A 49 18.72 2.16 17.17
CA THR A 49 17.58 1.94 16.29
C THR A 49 16.36 1.35 17.00
N HIS A 50 16.56 0.49 18.00
CA HIS A 50 15.47 -0.14 18.76
C HIS A 50 14.56 0.88 19.47
N LYS A 51 15.09 2.06 19.84
CA LYS A 51 14.33 3.15 20.49
C LYS A 51 13.56 4.03 19.51
N LYS A 52 13.60 3.73 18.20
CA LYS A 52 12.97 4.54 17.14
C LYS A 52 11.66 3.94 16.62
N PHE A 53 11.27 2.78 17.14
CA PHE A 53 9.99 2.15 16.87
C PHE A 53 9.06 2.33 18.07
N ASN A 54 7.77 2.48 17.80
CA ASN A 54 6.77 2.52 18.87
C ASN A 54 6.56 1.11 19.42
N GLU A 55 6.51 0.96 20.75
CA GLU A 55 6.31 -0.33 21.42
C GLU A 55 4.84 -0.78 21.41
N LEU A 56 3.90 0.15 21.20
CA LEU A 56 2.47 -0.16 21.14
C LEU A 56 2.08 -0.74 19.78
N PRO A 57 1.40 -1.91 19.71
CA PRO A 57 0.88 -2.44 18.46
C PRO A 57 -0.13 -1.45 17.86
N VAL A 58 0.19 -0.89 16.71
CA VAL A 58 -0.75 -0.08 15.92
C VAL A 58 -1.58 -1.02 15.05
N ASP A 59 -2.35 -1.92 15.69
CA ASP A 59 -3.33 -2.74 14.98
C ASP A 59 -4.56 -1.86 14.70
N SER A 60 -4.52 -1.13 13.58
CA SER A 60 -5.68 -0.37 13.15
C SER A 60 -6.81 -1.31 12.74
N LYS A 61 -8.01 -1.07 13.28
CA LYS A 61 -9.25 -1.75 12.89
C LYS A 61 -9.89 -1.14 11.64
N GLU A 62 -9.24 -0.15 11.04
CA GLU A 62 -9.70 0.49 9.81
C GLU A 62 -9.49 -0.42 8.60
N SER A 63 -10.28 -0.19 7.56
CA SER A 63 -10.07 -0.89 6.30
C SER A 63 -8.73 -0.47 5.67
N PRO A 64 -8.11 -1.32 4.84
CA PRO A 64 -6.99 -0.93 4.00
C PRO A 64 -7.18 0.40 3.27
N LEU A 65 -8.38 0.67 2.75
CA LEU A 65 -8.67 1.89 2.01
C LEU A 65 -8.74 3.12 2.94
N ASP A 66 -9.30 2.99 4.14
CA ASP A 66 -9.30 4.07 5.14
C ASP A 66 -7.86 4.38 5.62
N LEU A 67 -7.02 3.36 5.82
CA LEU A 67 -5.60 3.54 6.12
C LEU A 67 -4.86 4.28 5.01
N PHE A 68 -5.15 3.95 3.76
CA PHE A 68 -4.61 4.66 2.60
C PHE A 68 -5.00 6.14 2.63
N ILE A 69 -6.29 6.44 2.82
CA ILE A 69 -6.82 7.81 2.89
C ILE A 69 -6.18 8.58 4.05
N ALA A 70 -6.03 7.96 5.22
CA ALA A 70 -5.38 8.58 6.37
C ALA A 70 -3.92 8.94 6.07
N ASN A 71 -3.17 8.02 5.46
CA ASN A 71 -1.78 8.24 5.09
C ASN A 71 -1.63 9.33 4.03
N THR A 72 -2.46 9.31 2.97
CA THR A 72 -2.38 10.35 1.93
C THR A 72 -2.80 11.71 2.47
N LYS A 73 -3.77 11.78 3.39
CA LYS A 73 -4.15 13.03 4.06
C LYS A 73 -2.96 13.65 4.81
N GLN A 74 -2.17 12.86 5.53
CA GLN A 74 -0.96 13.37 6.18
C GLN A 74 0.05 13.93 5.17
N LEU A 75 0.24 13.27 4.03
CA LEU A 75 1.11 13.76 2.97
C LEU A 75 0.61 15.07 2.35
N HIS A 76 -0.71 15.22 2.19
CA HIS A 76 -1.31 16.46 1.71
C HIS A 76 -1.07 17.64 2.65
N LEU A 77 -1.08 17.41 3.98
CA LEU A 77 -0.81 18.47 4.96
C LEU A 77 0.62 19.02 4.86
N LEU A 78 1.58 18.20 4.42
CA LEU A 78 2.97 18.59 4.22
C LEU A 78 3.18 19.48 2.98
N ARG A 79 2.15 19.67 2.14
CA ARG A 79 2.24 20.45 0.88
C ARG A 79 2.04 21.96 1.05
N SER A 80 2.15 22.50 2.26
CA SER A 80 1.90 23.92 2.51
C SER A 80 3.06 24.82 2.04
N GLY A 81 2.75 25.84 1.23
CA GLY A 81 3.72 26.84 0.76
C GLY A 81 4.60 26.39 -0.41
N ASP A 82 5.74 27.06 -0.57
CA ASP A 82 6.75 26.73 -1.59
C ASP A 82 7.48 25.43 -1.20
N ILE A 83 7.26 24.37 -2.00
CA ILE A 83 7.84 23.05 -1.76
C ILE A 83 9.22 22.98 -2.42
N SER A 84 10.24 22.65 -1.63
CA SER A 84 11.58 22.36 -2.17
C SER A 84 11.58 21.09 -3.03
N ASN A 85 12.49 21.02 -4.01
CA ASN A 85 12.58 19.82 -4.87
C ASN A 85 12.85 18.53 -4.06
N THR A 86 13.58 18.63 -2.97
CA THR A 86 13.84 17.49 -2.07
C THR A 86 12.54 17.02 -1.40
N LEU A 87 11.74 17.96 -0.89
CA LEU A 87 10.46 17.63 -0.26
C LEU A 87 9.48 17.06 -1.29
N SER A 88 9.44 17.58 -2.52
CA SER A 88 8.57 17.02 -3.56
C SER A 88 8.96 15.60 -3.96
N HIS A 89 10.25 15.27 -4.00
CA HIS A 89 10.72 13.88 -4.21
C HIS A 89 10.29 12.95 -3.07
N LEU A 90 10.38 13.42 -1.83
CA LEU A 90 9.94 12.65 -0.64
C LEU A 90 8.42 12.46 -0.61
N LEU A 91 7.65 13.46 -1.02
CA LEU A 91 6.20 13.35 -1.11
C LEU A 91 5.77 12.36 -2.19
N LEU A 92 6.40 12.38 -3.37
CA LEU A 92 6.20 11.35 -4.40
C LEU A 92 6.46 9.95 -3.83
N LEU A 93 7.58 9.77 -3.12
CA LEU A 93 7.90 8.49 -2.47
C LEU A 93 6.84 8.12 -1.42
N GLY A 94 6.36 9.09 -0.65
CA GLY A 94 5.31 8.92 0.35
C GLY A 94 4.01 8.40 -0.27
N TYR A 95 3.55 8.97 -1.39
CA TYR A 95 2.33 8.51 -2.06
C TYR A 95 2.45 7.07 -2.55
N VAL A 96 3.58 6.71 -3.16
CA VAL A 96 3.84 5.32 -3.58
C VAL A 96 3.92 4.38 -2.38
N SER A 97 4.50 4.82 -1.26
CA SER A 97 4.59 4.04 -0.03
C SER A 97 3.21 3.82 0.61
N ALA A 98 2.32 4.83 0.56
CA ALA A 98 0.93 4.68 1.01
C ALA A 98 0.17 3.64 0.17
N ALA A 99 0.38 3.63 -1.15
CA ALA A 99 -0.18 2.62 -2.05
C ALA A 99 0.35 1.21 -1.75
N GLU A 100 1.65 1.06 -1.47
CA GLU A 100 2.22 -0.22 -1.05
C GLU A 100 1.63 -0.70 0.30
N SER A 101 1.51 0.20 1.28
CA SER A 101 0.88 -0.11 2.56
C SER A 101 -0.57 -0.56 2.42
N TYR A 102 -1.34 0.07 1.52
CA TYR A 102 -2.69 -0.39 1.17
C TYR A 102 -2.67 -1.84 0.65
N LEU A 103 -1.78 -2.13 -0.30
CA LEU A 103 -1.69 -3.45 -0.93
C LEU A 103 -1.34 -4.53 0.10
N ARG A 104 -0.38 -4.26 0.98
CA ARG A 104 -0.01 -5.16 2.08
C ARG A 104 -1.19 -5.41 3.01
N ALA A 105 -1.84 -4.35 3.47
CA ALA A 105 -3.01 -4.46 4.34
C ALA A 105 -4.18 -5.21 3.67
N LEU A 106 -4.45 -4.96 2.39
CA LEU A 106 -5.46 -5.67 1.60
C LEU A 106 -5.17 -7.17 1.57
N ILE A 107 -3.96 -7.54 1.17
CA ILE A 107 -3.57 -8.95 1.01
C ILE A 107 -3.57 -9.66 2.37
N ARG A 108 -3.00 -9.04 3.42
CA ARG A 108 -3.04 -9.59 4.79
C ARG A 108 -4.45 -9.90 5.23
N ASN A 109 -5.36 -8.92 5.09
CA ASN A 109 -6.74 -9.09 5.52
C ASN A 109 -7.45 -10.20 4.73
N LEU A 110 -7.21 -10.30 3.42
CA LEU A 110 -7.75 -11.36 2.58
C LEU A 110 -7.24 -12.75 3.00
N ILE A 111 -5.93 -12.90 3.25
CA ILE A 111 -5.35 -14.16 3.77
C ILE A 111 -6.00 -14.53 5.11
N ASN A 112 -6.25 -13.56 5.98
CA ASN A 112 -6.85 -13.84 7.29
C ASN A 112 -8.33 -14.26 7.23
N HIS A 113 -9.07 -13.92 6.16
CA HIS A 113 -10.54 -14.03 6.14
C HIS A 113 -11.13 -14.89 5.01
N ASP A 114 -10.38 -15.22 3.95
CA ASP A 114 -10.86 -15.99 2.80
C ASP A 114 -10.23 -17.40 2.78
N GLU A 115 -11.08 -18.42 2.88
CA GLU A 115 -10.64 -19.82 3.01
C GLU A 115 -9.88 -20.31 1.77
N TYR A 116 -10.27 -19.85 0.59
CA TYR A 116 -9.60 -20.26 -0.64
C TYR A 116 -8.22 -19.60 -0.75
N ILE A 117 -8.08 -18.32 -0.38
CA ILE A 117 -6.76 -17.66 -0.34
C ILE A 117 -5.85 -18.36 0.67
N GLN A 118 -6.36 -18.75 1.84
CA GLN A 118 -5.61 -19.57 2.80
C GLN A 118 -5.09 -20.87 2.19
N SER A 119 -5.91 -21.54 1.36
CA SER A 119 -5.47 -22.74 0.64
C SER A 119 -4.34 -22.46 -0.36
N ILE A 120 -4.34 -21.30 -1.03
CA ILE A 120 -3.31 -20.90 -2.00
C ILE A 120 -1.98 -20.61 -1.31
N VAL A 121 -2.02 -19.99 -0.12
CA VAL A 121 -0.79 -19.62 0.61
C VAL A 121 -0.30 -20.70 1.57
N SER A 122 -1.03 -21.81 1.71
CA SER A 122 -0.76 -22.86 2.71
C SER A 122 0.60 -23.55 2.56
N ASP A 123 1.16 -23.56 1.35
CA ASP A 123 2.47 -24.14 1.03
C ASP A 123 3.61 -23.12 1.02
N LYS A 124 3.31 -21.83 1.24
CA LYS A 124 4.31 -20.77 1.24
C LYS A 124 5.06 -20.71 2.57
N ALA A 125 6.37 -20.52 2.48
CA ALA A 125 7.24 -20.45 3.65
C ALA A 125 7.24 -19.04 4.26
N VAL A 126 7.48 -19.00 5.57
CA VAL A 126 7.82 -17.79 6.32
C VAL A 126 9.09 -18.08 7.13
N SER A 127 9.82 -17.04 7.53
CA SER A 127 10.99 -17.23 8.39
C SER A 127 10.59 -17.84 9.74
N TYR A 128 11.48 -18.66 10.32
CA TYR A 128 11.22 -19.25 11.64
C TYR A 128 11.06 -18.17 12.73
N ALA A 129 11.80 -17.06 12.61
CA ALA A 129 11.67 -15.92 13.51
C ALA A 129 10.26 -15.31 13.44
N ALA A 130 9.69 -15.13 12.24
CA ALA A 130 8.32 -14.67 12.09
C ALA A 130 7.32 -15.67 12.68
N ALA A 131 7.50 -16.97 12.43
CA ALA A 131 6.64 -18.00 13.02
C ALA A 131 6.68 -18.02 14.56
N GLN A 132 7.82 -17.68 15.16
CA GLN A 132 8.00 -17.67 16.61
C GLN A 132 7.50 -16.38 17.28
N HIS A 133 7.63 -15.23 16.61
CA HIS A 133 7.44 -13.92 17.24
C HIS A 133 6.26 -13.10 16.72
N HIS A 134 5.70 -13.41 15.55
CA HIS A 134 4.52 -12.71 15.04
C HIS A 134 3.22 -13.25 15.65
N LYS A 135 2.25 -12.37 15.85
CA LYS A 135 0.86 -12.79 16.04
C LYS A 135 0.36 -13.47 14.76
N LYS A 136 -0.55 -14.43 14.89
CA LYS A 136 -1.09 -15.20 13.76
C LYS A 136 -1.66 -14.29 12.67
N GLU A 137 -2.34 -13.22 13.07
CA GLU A 137 -3.00 -12.26 12.17
C GLU A 137 -2.01 -11.37 11.41
N LEU A 138 -0.77 -11.24 11.90
CA LEU A 138 0.32 -10.47 11.28
C LEU A 138 1.33 -11.35 10.56
N LEU A 139 1.23 -12.68 10.66
CA LEU A 139 2.07 -13.61 9.94
C LEU A 139 2.03 -13.41 8.40
N PRO A 140 0.89 -12.99 7.78
CA PRO A 140 0.90 -12.66 6.36
C PRO A 140 1.85 -11.52 5.98
N GLU A 141 2.23 -10.62 6.90
CA GLU A 141 3.22 -9.58 6.60
C GLU A 141 4.60 -10.18 6.31
N ALA A 142 5.00 -11.21 7.07
CA ALA A 142 6.25 -11.91 6.86
C ALA A 142 6.27 -12.64 5.51
N LEU A 143 5.11 -13.17 5.09
CA LEU A 143 4.98 -13.74 3.74
C LEU A 143 5.19 -12.68 2.66
N LEU A 144 4.74 -11.44 2.88
CA LEU A 144 4.81 -10.34 1.92
C LEU A 144 6.20 -9.65 1.87
N GLU A 145 7.15 -10.03 2.71
CA GLU A 145 8.53 -9.52 2.64
C GLU A 145 9.23 -9.92 1.34
N ASP A 146 8.91 -11.11 0.81
CA ASP A 146 9.48 -11.62 -0.44
C ASP A 146 8.76 -11.10 -1.71
N PHE A 147 7.66 -10.37 -1.54
CA PHE A 147 6.88 -9.84 -2.66
C PHE A 147 7.21 -8.36 -2.92
N SER A 148 7.54 -8.06 -4.17
CA SER A 148 7.66 -6.68 -4.62
C SER A 148 6.27 -6.14 -4.97
N LEU A 149 5.98 -4.93 -4.51
CA LEU A 149 4.77 -4.18 -4.86
C LEU A 149 5.13 -2.84 -5.55
N ALA A 150 6.35 -2.76 -6.08
CA ALA A 150 6.95 -1.52 -6.58
C ALA A 150 6.44 -1.05 -7.96
N SER A 151 5.63 -1.87 -8.64
CA SER A 151 5.06 -1.52 -9.94
C SER A 151 3.72 -2.23 -10.16
N PRO A 152 2.82 -1.72 -11.02
CA PRO A 152 1.59 -2.42 -11.36
C PRO A 152 1.84 -3.85 -11.86
N TYR A 153 2.95 -4.12 -12.57
CA TYR A 153 3.29 -5.49 -12.95
C TYR A 153 3.49 -6.39 -11.73
N ASN A 154 4.33 -5.98 -10.78
CA ASN A 154 4.59 -6.77 -9.58
C ASN A 154 3.35 -6.93 -8.70
N VAL A 155 2.48 -5.90 -8.65
CA VAL A 155 1.18 -5.98 -7.98
C VAL A 155 0.34 -7.10 -8.58
N PHE A 156 0.12 -7.12 -9.90
CA PHE A 156 -0.72 -8.15 -10.52
C PHE A 156 -0.13 -9.56 -10.45
N GLU A 157 1.19 -9.73 -10.52
CA GLU A 157 1.82 -11.03 -10.25
C GLU A 157 1.60 -11.47 -8.79
N THR A 158 1.72 -10.55 -7.83
CA THR A 158 1.44 -10.85 -6.41
C THR A 158 -0.03 -11.25 -6.19
N LEU A 159 -0.98 -10.51 -6.78
CA LEU A 159 -2.41 -10.84 -6.69
C LEU A 159 -2.73 -12.19 -7.35
N LYS A 160 -2.03 -12.53 -8.43
CA LYS A 160 -2.13 -13.85 -9.06
C LYS A 160 -1.60 -14.95 -8.14
N ASP A 161 -0.43 -14.75 -7.52
CA ASP A 161 0.27 -15.77 -6.75
C ASP A 161 -0.27 -15.97 -5.32
N ILE A 162 -0.88 -14.94 -4.74
CA ILE A 162 -1.43 -14.97 -3.39
C ILE A 162 -2.96 -15.11 -3.42
N ILE A 163 -3.64 -14.31 -4.23
CA ILE A 163 -5.10 -14.22 -4.24
C ILE A 163 -5.69 -15.15 -5.32
N GLY A 164 -4.90 -15.64 -6.27
CA GLY A 164 -5.39 -16.49 -7.35
C GLY A 164 -6.11 -15.71 -8.47
N MET A 165 -5.85 -14.40 -8.58
CA MET A 165 -6.39 -13.56 -9.66
C MET A 165 -5.64 -13.80 -10.98
N LYS A 166 -5.83 -15.00 -11.55
CA LYS A 166 -5.17 -15.44 -12.78
C LYS A 166 -5.79 -14.82 -14.03
N GLY A 167 -5.01 -14.74 -15.10
CA GLY A 167 -5.46 -14.30 -16.42
C GLY A 167 -4.91 -12.93 -16.80
N GLN A 168 -5.51 -12.33 -17.82
CA GLN A 168 -5.14 -11.00 -18.29
C GLN A 168 -5.61 -9.93 -17.29
N ARG A 169 -4.85 -8.84 -17.22
CA ARG A 169 -5.24 -7.67 -16.42
C ARG A 169 -6.62 -7.17 -16.87
N PRO A 170 -7.54 -6.88 -15.93
CA PRO A 170 -8.86 -6.35 -16.26
C PRO A 170 -8.77 -5.04 -17.05
N ILE A 171 -9.69 -4.85 -18.01
CA ILE A 171 -9.63 -3.73 -18.95
C ILE A 171 -9.77 -2.38 -18.24
N GLU A 172 -10.56 -2.34 -17.16
CA GLU A 172 -10.75 -1.18 -16.29
C GLU A 172 -9.44 -0.74 -15.61
N MET A 173 -8.48 -1.65 -15.43
CA MET A 173 -7.20 -1.36 -14.79
C MET A 173 -6.13 -0.86 -15.77
N MET A 174 -6.35 -0.96 -17.09
CA MET A 174 -5.29 -0.72 -18.09
C MET A 174 -4.75 0.71 -18.03
N LYS A 175 -5.65 1.71 -18.02
CA LYS A 175 -5.27 3.13 -18.01
C LYS A 175 -4.65 3.57 -16.68
N CYS A 176 -5.27 3.25 -15.55
CA CYS A 176 -4.72 3.64 -14.25
C CYS A 176 -3.39 2.93 -13.96
N SER A 177 -3.22 1.68 -14.41
CA SER A 177 -1.94 0.98 -14.30
C SER A 177 -0.85 1.62 -15.17
N SER A 178 -1.16 2.09 -16.37
CA SER A 178 -0.15 2.74 -17.22
C SER A 178 0.30 4.08 -16.65
N GLU A 179 -0.62 4.87 -16.09
CA GLU A 179 -0.26 6.14 -15.43
C GLU A 179 0.49 5.88 -14.12
N PHE A 180 0.05 4.93 -13.29
CA PHE A 180 0.76 4.57 -12.07
C PHE A 180 2.16 4.04 -12.37
N MET A 181 2.36 3.31 -13.48
CA MET A 181 3.70 2.88 -13.92
C MET A 181 4.65 4.07 -14.13
N LYS A 182 4.18 5.18 -14.69
CA LYS A 182 5.00 6.39 -14.86
C LYS A 182 5.44 6.94 -13.49
N VAL A 183 4.52 6.99 -12.53
CA VAL A 183 4.82 7.40 -11.14
C VAL A 183 5.86 6.47 -10.51
N CYS A 184 5.77 5.15 -10.71
CA CYS A 184 6.77 4.19 -10.25
C CYS A 184 8.16 4.43 -10.86
N GLU A 185 8.23 4.80 -12.14
CA GLU A 185 9.50 5.16 -12.79
C GLU A 185 10.10 6.45 -12.25
N LEU A 186 9.27 7.47 -11.95
CA LEU A 186 9.71 8.68 -11.27
C LEU A 186 10.21 8.37 -9.84
N ARG A 187 9.51 7.50 -9.11
CA ARG A 187 9.95 7.01 -7.78
C ARG A 187 11.31 6.33 -7.85
N HIS A 188 11.58 5.54 -8.90
CA HIS A 188 12.89 4.94 -9.13
C HIS A 188 13.99 6.00 -9.27
N CYS A 189 13.74 7.07 -10.03
CA CYS A 189 14.69 8.18 -10.17
C CYS A 189 14.96 8.88 -8.83
N CYS A 190 13.92 9.17 -8.04
CA CYS A 190 14.04 9.80 -6.73
C CYS A 190 14.91 8.96 -5.77
N VAL A 191 14.63 7.65 -5.67
CA VAL A 191 15.28 6.76 -4.69
C VAL A 191 16.72 6.42 -5.07
N HIS A 192 16.99 6.09 -6.33
CA HIS A 192 18.28 5.49 -6.70
C HIS A 192 19.29 6.49 -7.25
N ARG A 193 18.87 7.71 -7.60
CA ARG A 193 19.73 8.68 -8.30
C ARG A 193 19.48 10.12 -7.87
N PHE A 194 18.91 10.31 -6.67
CA PHE A 194 18.58 11.61 -6.11
C PHE A 194 17.80 12.49 -7.11
N GLY A 195 16.81 11.87 -7.76
CA GLY A 195 15.93 12.52 -8.73
C GLY A 195 16.45 12.59 -10.16
N LYS A 196 17.64 12.09 -10.50
CA LYS A 196 18.15 12.14 -11.88
C LYS A 196 17.55 11.06 -12.79
N LEU A 197 17.14 11.46 -13.99
CA LEU A 197 16.57 10.53 -14.98
C LEU A 197 17.64 9.60 -15.57
N GLY A 198 17.50 8.29 -15.33
CA GLY A 198 18.33 7.26 -15.95
C GLY A 198 17.83 6.79 -17.31
N SER A 199 18.72 6.20 -18.10
CA SER A 199 18.41 5.69 -19.44
C SER A 199 17.34 4.61 -19.45
N LYS A 200 17.37 3.67 -18.48
CA LYS A 200 16.34 2.62 -18.34
C LYS A 200 14.96 3.21 -18.06
N ASN A 201 14.88 4.21 -17.18
CA ASN A 201 13.62 4.89 -16.85
C ASN A 201 13.11 5.69 -18.06
N ALA A 202 14.01 6.42 -18.74
CA ALA A 202 13.67 7.16 -19.95
C ALA A 202 13.12 6.27 -21.06
N ILE A 203 13.67 5.06 -21.25
CA ILE A 203 13.13 4.07 -22.20
C ILE A 203 11.69 3.69 -21.85
N ARG A 204 11.40 3.42 -20.58
CA ARG A 204 10.06 3.04 -20.10
C ARG A 204 9.05 4.18 -20.16
N LEU A 205 9.50 5.42 -19.95
CA LEU A 205 8.68 6.63 -20.06
C LEU A 205 8.49 7.10 -21.51
N GLY A 206 9.33 6.64 -22.44
CA GLY A 206 9.35 7.03 -23.85
C GLY A 206 10.63 7.80 -24.20
N LEU A 207 11.65 7.10 -24.71
CA LEU A 207 13.00 7.64 -24.90
C LEU A 207 13.04 8.89 -25.78
N ALA A 208 12.25 8.92 -26.85
CA ALA A 208 12.26 10.03 -27.82
C ALA A 208 11.95 11.39 -27.16
N GLU A 209 11.01 11.41 -26.22
CA GLU A 209 10.61 12.63 -25.51
C GLU A 209 11.57 12.98 -24.36
N HIS A 210 12.21 11.95 -23.79
CA HIS A 210 12.96 12.05 -22.53
C HIS A 210 14.49 12.10 -22.71
N MET A 211 15.02 11.82 -23.89
CA MET A 211 16.47 11.76 -24.15
C MET A 211 17.20 13.05 -23.76
N LYS A 212 16.60 14.22 -24.02
CA LYS A 212 17.18 15.53 -23.66
C LYS A 212 17.24 15.79 -22.15
N HIS A 213 16.63 14.92 -21.33
CA HIS A 213 16.55 15.01 -19.89
C HIS A 213 17.39 13.96 -19.15
N LEU A 214 18.13 13.10 -19.86
CA LEU A 214 19.03 12.14 -19.23
C LEU A 214 20.01 12.85 -18.28
N GLU A 215 20.21 12.26 -17.11
CA GLU A 215 21.05 12.79 -16.01
C GLU A 215 20.58 14.12 -15.39
N LYS A 216 19.48 14.70 -15.89
CA LYS A 216 18.89 15.91 -15.31
C LYS A 216 17.94 15.54 -14.16
N PRO A 217 17.87 16.38 -13.12
CA PRO A 217 16.95 16.15 -12.01
C PRO A 217 15.50 16.33 -12.45
N ILE A 218 14.61 15.51 -11.88
CA ILE A 218 13.17 15.74 -11.92
C ILE A 218 12.88 17.02 -11.11
N ILE A 219 11.96 17.81 -11.64
CA ILE A 219 11.41 19.01 -11.00
C ILE A 219 9.91 18.76 -10.85
N LEU A 220 9.40 18.87 -9.63
CA LEU A 220 7.97 18.71 -9.33
C LEU A 220 7.50 19.93 -8.56
N ASN A 221 6.42 20.56 -9.03
CA ASN A 221 5.70 21.60 -8.32
C ASN A 221 4.48 21.04 -7.58
N ASN A 222 3.68 21.91 -6.97
CA ASN A 222 2.46 21.52 -6.27
C ASN A 222 1.42 20.84 -7.18
N ASP A 223 1.22 21.34 -8.40
CA ASP A 223 0.26 20.79 -9.35
C ASP A 223 0.68 19.39 -9.82
N ASP A 224 1.98 19.17 -10.01
CA ASP A 224 2.53 17.85 -10.35
C ASP A 224 2.29 16.85 -9.22
N LEU A 225 2.46 17.26 -7.96
CA LEU A 225 2.18 16.43 -6.79
C LEU A 225 0.70 16.10 -6.64
N GLU A 226 -0.19 17.02 -7.01
CA GLU A 226 -1.64 16.75 -7.04
C GLU A 226 -1.98 15.70 -8.10
N GLN A 227 -1.41 15.84 -9.30
CA GLN A 227 -1.59 14.85 -10.36
C GLN A 227 -1.06 13.48 -9.95
N ILE A 228 0.11 13.42 -9.31
CA ILE A 228 0.69 12.18 -8.79
C ILE A 228 -0.25 11.56 -7.74
N ALA A 229 -0.70 12.34 -6.75
CA ALA A 229 -1.63 11.88 -5.73
C ALA A 229 -2.89 11.30 -6.37
N PHE A 230 -3.49 12.03 -7.31
CA PHE A 230 -4.67 11.59 -8.05
C PHE A 230 -4.45 10.29 -8.83
N ILE A 231 -3.32 10.14 -9.53
CA ILE A 231 -2.97 8.90 -10.25
C ILE A 231 -2.89 7.72 -9.28
N VAL A 232 -2.20 7.90 -8.15
CA VAL A 232 -2.04 6.86 -7.13
C VAL A 232 -3.38 6.48 -6.52
N GLU A 233 -4.19 7.47 -6.12
CA GLU A 233 -5.53 7.25 -5.57
C GLU A 233 -6.44 6.54 -6.57
N ASN A 234 -6.42 6.94 -7.84
CA ASN A 234 -7.23 6.32 -8.88
C ASN A 234 -6.82 4.85 -9.11
N PHE A 235 -5.52 4.56 -9.12
CA PHE A 235 -5.02 3.18 -9.21
C PHE A 235 -5.51 2.33 -8.02
N ILE A 236 -5.35 2.81 -6.78
CA ILE A 236 -5.76 2.09 -5.58
C ILE A 236 -7.27 1.86 -5.54
N ARG A 237 -8.08 2.89 -5.81
CA ARG A 237 -9.55 2.78 -5.78
C ARG A 237 -10.08 1.85 -6.86
N THR A 238 -9.53 1.93 -8.07
CA THR A 238 -9.91 1.02 -9.16
C THR A 238 -9.53 -0.41 -8.80
N LEU A 239 -8.31 -0.62 -8.28
CA LEU A 239 -7.84 -1.93 -7.83
C LEU A 239 -8.73 -2.50 -6.72
N ASN A 240 -9.07 -1.70 -5.71
CA ASN A 240 -9.96 -2.07 -4.61
C ASN A 240 -11.27 -2.68 -5.14
N ASN A 241 -11.93 -1.96 -6.03
CA ASN A 241 -13.21 -2.37 -6.60
C ASN A 241 -13.06 -3.61 -7.50
N THR A 242 -12.00 -3.66 -8.30
CA THR A 242 -11.70 -4.79 -9.17
C THR A 242 -11.43 -6.07 -8.36
N VAL A 243 -10.64 -5.98 -7.30
CA VAL A 243 -10.36 -7.13 -6.42
C VAL A 243 -11.62 -7.53 -5.66
N PHE A 244 -12.39 -6.59 -5.10
CA PHE A 244 -13.67 -6.91 -4.45
C PHE A 244 -14.60 -7.69 -5.38
N LYS A 245 -14.82 -7.18 -6.60
CA LYS A 245 -15.63 -7.85 -7.63
C LYS A 245 -15.12 -9.25 -7.94
N PHE A 246 -13.79 -9.41 -8.09
CA PHE A 246 -13.17 -10.71 -8.34
C PHE A 246 -13.45 -11.71 -7.20
N ILE A 247 -13.23 -11.30 -5.94
CA ILE A 247 -13.44 -12.14 -4.76
C ILE A 247 -14.92 -12.53 -4.66
N ILE A 248 -15.84 -11.56 -4.73
CA ILE A 248 -17.27 -11.83 -4.61
C ILE A 248 -17.77 -12.75 -5.74
N ASN A 249 -17.38 -12.50 -6.99
CA ASN A 249 -17.66 -13.40 -8.11
C ASN A 249 -17.23 -14.83 -7.81
N ARG A 250 -15.99 -14.99 -7.31
CA ARG A 250 -15.43 -16.29 -6.97
C ARG A 250 -16.22 -16.97 -5.86
N THR A 251 -16.69 -16.23 -4.84
CA THR A 251 -17.54 -16.79 -3.77
C THR A 251 -18.90 -17.27 -4.30
N VAL A 252 -19.45 -16.62 -5.32
CA VAL A 252 -20.70 -17.03 -5.97
C VAL A 252 -20.50 -18.23 -6.87
N GLU A 253 -19.44 -18.23 -7.69
CA GLU A 253 -19.15 -19.36 -8.57
C GLU A 253 -18.84 -20.63 -7.78
N ASN A 254 -18.12 -20.50 -6.65
CA ASN A 254 -17.73 -21.54 -5.71
C ASN A 254 -17.25 -22.85 -6.38
N LYS A 255 -16.46 -22.72 -7.45
CA LYS A 255 -15.98 -23.86 -8.24
C LYS A 255 -14.54 -23.67 -8.68
N ASN A 256 -13.72 -24.67 -8.39
CA ASN A 256 -12.36 -24.79 -8.87
C ASN A 256 -12.36 -25.42 -10.27
N LYS A 257 -12.26 -24.59 -11.31
CA LYS A 257 -12.22 -25.08 -12.70
C LYS A 257 -10.96 -25.89 -13.02
N GLU A 258 -9.88 -25.74 -12.23
CA GLU A 258 -8.61 -26.45 -12.42
C GLU A 258 -8.61 -27.81 -11.72
N LYS A 259 -9.33 -27.95 -10.60
CA LYS A 259 -9.47 -29.20 -9.83
C LYS A 259 -10.83 -29.86 -10.04
N GLY A 260 -11.19 -30.12 -11.30
CA GLY A 260 -12.38 -30.91 -11.62
C GLY A 260 -13.73 -30.36 -11.13
N GLY A 261 -13.81 -29.07 -10.78
CA GLY A 261 -15.02 -28.43 -10.26
C GLY A 261 -15.23 -28.55 -8.75
N GLU A 262 -14.21 -28.93 -7.98
CA GLU A 262 -14.24 -28.93 -6.51
C GLU A 262 -14.71 -27.59 -5.94
N ARG A 263 -15.41 -27.62 -4.80
CA ARG A 263 -15.86 -26.40 -4.13
C ARG A 263 -14.66 -25.66 -3.53
N LEU A 264 -14.70 -24.33 -3.65
CA LEU A 264 -13.69 -23.44 -3.07
C LEU A 264 -14.02 -23.07 -1.62
N TYR A 265 -15.31 -23.08 -1.27
CA TYR A 265 -15.87 -22.70 0.01
C TYR A 265 -16.93 -23.71 0.44
N ASP A 266 -17.01 -23.96 1.75
CA ASP A 266 -17.94 -24.94 2.32
C ASP A 266 -19.41 -24.52 2.20
N SER A 267 -19.68 -23.21 2.22
CA SER A 267 -21.03 -22.64 2.20
C SER A 267 -21.35 -21.91 0.90
N GLU A 268 -22.59 -22.03 0.46
CA GLU A 268 -23.18 -21.22 -0.62
C GLU A 268 -23.97 -20.05 -0.03
N TRP A 269 -24.14 -18.98 -0.82
CA TRP A 269 -24.96 -17.84 -0.44
C TRP A 269 -26.44 -18.21 -0.37
N THR A 270 -27.10 -17.84 0.72
CA THR A 270 -28.54 -18.10 0.90
C THR A 270 -29.41 -17.01 0.27
N TRP A 271 -28.82 -15.86 -0.05
CA TRP A 271 -29.46 -14.64 -0.55
C TRP A 271 -30.44 -14.04 0.46
N VAL A 272 -30.20 -14.29 1.75
CA VAL A 272 -30.97 -13.79 2.89
C VAL A 272 -30.00 -13.05 3.81
N PHE A 273 -30.23 -11.76 4.03
CA PHE A 273 -29.30 -10.87 4.71
C PHE A 273 -28.83 -11.43 6.05
N GLU A 274 -29.76 -11.84 6.92
CA GLU A 274 -29.47 -12.30 8.29
C GLU A 274 -28.61 -13.57 8.32
N LYS A 275 -28.67 -14.39 7.28
CA LYS A 275 -27.89 -15.63 7.18
C LYS A 275 -26.51 -15.41 6.58
N ASP A 276 -26.40 -14.46 5.66
CA ASP A 276 -25.21 -14.24 4.85
C ASP A 276 -24.32 -13.12 5.43
N ILE A 277 -24.86 -12.26 6.31
CA ILE A 277 -24.21 -11.04 6.78
C ILE A 277 -22.86 -11.30 7.46
N SER A 278 -22.75 -12.33 8.30
CA SER A 278 -21.51 -12.65 9.01
C SER A 278 -20.35 -12.96 8.05
N ARG A 279 -20.65 -13.55 6.88
CA ARG A 279 -19.65 -13.81 5.84
C ARG A 279 -19.41 -12.57 4.98
N TYR A 280 -20.48 -11.89 4.57
CA TYR A 280 -20.39 -10.73 3.68
C TYR A 280 -19.66 -9.55 4.35
N GLU A 281 -19.91 -9.32 5.64
CA GLU A 281 -19.29 -8.26 6.43
C GLU A 281 -17.77 -8.39 6.46
N LYS A 282 -17.22 -9.62 6.51
CA LYS A 282 -15.77 -9.84 6.46
C LYS A 282 -15.15 -9.22 5.21
N TYR A 283 -15.78 -9.42 4.05
CA TYR A 283 -15.31 -8.81 2.81
C TYR A 283 -15.60 -7.31 2.79
N TYR A 284 -16.81 -6.90 3.15
CA TYR A 284 -17.18 -5.48 3.18
C TYR A 284 -16.23 -4.64 4.05
N ALA A 285 -15.84 -5.12 5.23
CA ALA A 285 -14.91 -4.44 6.12
C ALA A 285 -13.51 -4.23 5.52
N ILE A 286 -13.10 -5.09 4.58
CA ILE A 286 -11.80 -4.98 3.88
C ILE A 286 -11.84 -3.92 2.78
N PHE A 287 -12.97 -3.79 2.07
CA PHE A 287 -13.04 -2.98 0.85
C PHE A 287 -13.80 -1.66 0.99
N SER A 288 -14.58 -1.49 2.07
CA SER A 288 -15.32 -0.24 2.34
C SER A 288 -14.37 0.88 2.78
N ALA A 289 -14.77 2.12 2.52
CA ALA A 289 -14.14 3.31 3.12
C ALA A 289 -15.18 4.08 3.92
N LYS A 290 -14.85 4.40 5.17
CA LYS A 290 -15.67 5.18 6.10
C LYS A 290 -15.19 6.61 6.25
N ASN A 291 -13.91 6.86 6.02
CA ASN A 291 -13.25 8.15 6.21
C ASN A 291 -13.09 8.94 4.89
N ASP A 292 -13.74 8.48 3.83
CA ASP A 292 -13.69 9.09 2.52
C ASP A 292 -14.56 10.35 2.45
N THR A 293 -14.20 11.28 1.58
CA THR A 293 -15.00 12.50 1.33
C THR A 293 -16.30 12.18 0.61
N LEU A 294 -16.30 11.13 -0.22
CA LEU A 294 -17.48 10.57 -0.85
C LEU A 294 -17.92 9.33 -0.06
N PRO A 295 -19.12 9.33 0.54
CA PRO A 295 -19.57 8.20 1.33
C PRO A 295 -19.71 6.96 0.45
N GLY A 296 -19.09 5.86 0.89
CA GLY A 296 -19.30 4.54 0.29
C GLY A 296 -20.71 4.00 0.54
N LEU A 297 -21.03 2.87 -0.08
CA LEU A 297 -22.28 2.16 0.18
C LEU A 297 -22.31 1.63 1.62
N SER A 298 -23.49 1.67 2.25
CA SER A 298 -23.70 0.95 3.51
C SER A 298 -23.57 -0.56 3.30
N LEU A 299 -23.29 -1.31 4.38
CA LEU A 299 -23.21 -2.77 4.35
C LEU A 299 -24.50 -3.39 3.79
N GLN A 300 -25.66 -2.85 4.17
CA GLN A 300 -26.97 -3.32 3.74
C GLN A 300 -27.23 -3.02 2.26
N ASP A 301 -26.92 -1.80 1.80
CA ASP A 301 -27.10 -1.42 0.38
C ASP A 301 -26.15 -2.20 -0.52
N SER A 302 -24.89 -2.37 -0.09
CA SER A 302 -23.88 -3.16 -0.80
C SER A 302 -24.33 -4.61 -0.95
N TYR A 303 -24.83 -5.21 0.13
CA TYR A 303 -25.39 -6.56 0.09
C TYR A 303 -26.62 -6.66 -0.81
N GLN A 304 -27.52 -5.67 -0.77
CA GLN A 304 -28.71 -5.67 -1.64
C GLN A 304 -28.34 -5.61 -3.13
N LEU A 305 -27.33 -4.81 -3.50
CA LEU A 305 -26.80 -4.78 -4.87
C LEU A 305 -26.15 -6.10 -5.25
N PHE A 306 -25.40 -6.73 -4.34
CA PHE A 306 -24.85 -8.06 -4.52
C PHE A 306 -25.96 -9.09 -4.80
N VAL A 307 -27.01 -9.14 -3.99
CA VAL A 307 -28.16 -10.04 -4.21
C VAL A 307 -28.81 -9.76 -5.57
N ASN A 308 -29.04 -8.49 -5.92
CA ASN A 308 -29.67 -8.13 -7.19
C ASN A 308 -28.85 -8.55 -8.41
N ALA A 309 -27.52 -8.54 -8.29
CA ALA A 309 -26.61 -8.90 -9.38
C ALA A 309 -26.49 -10.42 -9.58
N TYR A 310 -26.51 -11.23 -8.51
CA TYR A 310 -26.14 -12.64 -8.58
C TYR A 310 -27.24 -13.64 -8.23
N LYS A 311 -28.31 -13.23 -7.54
CA LYS A 311 -29.40 -14.14 -7.17
C LYS A 311 -30.01 -14.74 -8.44
N PRO A 312 -30.03 -16.07 -8.60
CA PRO A 312 -30.62 -16.70 -9.77
C PRO A 312 -32.10 -16.31 -9.89
N LYS A 313 -32.50 -15.78 -11.04
CA LYS A 313 -33.91 -15.54 -11.33
C LYS A 313 -34.59 -16.89 -11.56
N LEU A 314 -35.66 -17.16 -10.80
CA LEU A 314 -36.50 -18.34 -11.07
C LEU A 314 -37.03 -18.26 -12.51
N PRO A 315 -37.04 -19.37 -13.27
CA PRO A 315 -37.62 -19.36 -14.60
C PRO A 315 -39.10 -18.98 -14.51
N ALA A 316 -39.54 -18.06 -15.38
CA ALA A 316 -40.95 -17.70 -15.48
C ALA A 316 -41.76 -18.98 -15.70
N ARG A 317 -42.78 -19.22 -14.86
CA ARG A 317 -43.73 -20.33 -15.06
C ARG A 317 -44.28 -20.20 -16.48
N LYS A 318 -44.00 -21.17 -17.36
CA LYS A 318 -44.72 -21.30 -18.63
C LYS A 318 -46.19 -21.47 -18.27
N ASN A 319 -47.02 -20.48 -18.60
CA ASN A 319 -48.47 -20.63 -18.55
C ASN A 319 -48.81 -21.86 -19.40
N LYS A 320 -49.30 -22.93 -18.75
CA LYS A 320 -49.95 -24.03 -19.45
C LYS A 320 -51.07 -23.40 -20.28
N LYS A 321 -50.95 -23.43 -21.61
CA LYS A 321 -52.10 -23.22 -22.48
C LYS A 321 -53.12 -24.29 -22.07
N THR A 322 -54.25 -23.85 -21.55
CA THR A 322 -55.46 -24.65 -21.46
C THR A 322 -55.85 -24.96 -22.91
N GLU A 323 -55.62 -26.20 -23.35
CA GLU A 323 -56.30 -26.75 -24.51
C GLU A 323 -57.74 -27.00 -24.05
N GLU A 324 -58.65 -26.10 -24.42
CA GLU A 324 -60.09 -26.39 -24.42
C GLU A 324 -60.40 -27.12 -25.73
N ASN A 325 -60.93 -28.34 -25.58
CA ASN A 325 -61.51 -29.19 -26.62
C ASN A 325 -62.81 -28.61 -27.17
#